data_AF-A0A381PBY9-F1
#
_entry.id   AF-A0A381PBY9-F1
#
_cell.length_a   1.000
_cell.length_b   1.000
_cell.length_c   1.000
_cell.angle_alpha   90.00
_cell.angle_beta   90.00
_cell.angle_gamma   90.00
#
_symmetry.space_group_name_H-M   'P 1'
#
loop_
_entity.id
_entity.type
_entity.pdbx_description
1 polymer ?
#
loop_
_entity_poly.entity_id
_entity_poly.type
_entity_poly.pdbx_seq_one_letter_code
_entity_poly.pdbx_strand_id
1 'polypeptide(L)'
;MKKKFDIGGVDIDLTKNIPRGSGLGGGSSNAASIMKGIRELYSLNISDKALEDMASQIGADVPFFIRGSIQLGEGIGDRLTPLKINISGKYLIIIPDAEIDTSWAYSKFKNDLDSSILPINFASLSNEKTIGLDKLKFFENDFESIVVPTYPEIGKIKEALHALGAGFASLSGSGSTVFGIFNDDVSLDKALSYFSPKYKTFIANPL
;
A
#
# COMPACT_ATOMS: atom_id res chain seq x y z
N MET A 1 -22.61 -6.59 9.99
CA MET A 1 -23.44 -7.24 8.95
C MET A 1 -24.54 -8.12 9.56
N LYS A 2 -24.25 -9.07 10.46
CA LYS A 2 -25.25 -9.92 11.14
C LYS A 2 -26.52 -9.19 11.62
N LYS A 3 -26.37 -8.18 12.49
CA LYS A 3 -27.52 -7.40 13.01
C LYS A 3 -28.30 -6.63 11.94
N LYS A 4 -27.65 -6.25 10.83
CA LYS A 4 -28.24 -5.38 9.79
C LYS A 4 -29.01 -6.18 8.74
N PHE A 5 -28.59 -7.41 8.47
CA PHE A 5 -29.12 -8.23 7.37
C PHE A 5 -29.74 -9.55 7.84
N ASP A 6 -29.83 -9.77 9.15
CA ASP A 6 -30.38 -11.00 9.76
C ASP A 6 -29.80 -12.29 9.18
N ILE A 7 -28.47 -12.33 9.06
CA ILE A 7 -27.72 -13.49 8.52
C ILE A 7 -27.26 -14.45 9.63
N GLY A 8 -26.91 -15.67 9.22
CA GLY A 8 -26.35 -16.70 10.10
C GLY A 8 -24.95 -16.38 10.61
N GLY A 9 -24.34 -17.38 11.28
CA GLY A 9 -22.92 -17.35 11.64
C GLY A 9 -22.02 -17.75 10.47
N VAL A 10 -20.78 -17.29 10.52
CA VAL A 10 -19.71 -17.71 9.60
C VAL A 10 -18.52 -18.16 10.42
N ASP A 11 -17.82 -19.17 9.92
CA ASP A 11 -16.50 -19.57 10.42
C ASP A 11 -15.43 -19.02 9.48
N ILE A 12 -14.33 -18.51 10.02
CA ILE A 12 -13.32 -17.76 9.25
C ILE A 12 -11.93 -18.24 9.64
N ASP A 13 -11.27 -18.91 8.69
CA ASP A 13 -9.86 -19.23 8.76
C ASP A 13 -9.03 -18.21 7.96
N LEU A 14 -8.00 -17.65 8.59
CA LEU A 14 -7.14 -16.63 7.99
C LEU A 14 -5.66 -17.03 8.02
N THR A 15 -5.11 -17.34 6.84
CA THR A 15 -3.66 -17.54 6.67
C THR A 15 -2.95 -16.19 6.48
N LYS A 16 -2.15 -15.76 7.47
CA LYS A 16 -1.48 -14.46 7.46
C LYS A 16 -0.10 -14.50 6.79
N ASN A 17 -0.03 -14.06 5.53
CA ASN A 17 1.24 -13.87 4.81
C ASN A 17 1.81 -12.44 4.97
N ILE A 18 0.93 -11.43 4.96
CA ILE A 18 1.29 -10.01 5.15
C ILE A 18 1.41 -9.74 6.66
N PRO A 19 2.61 -9.37 7.17
CA PRO A 19 2.82 -9.07 8.57
C PRO A 19 1.96 -7.89 9.05
N ARG A 20 1.71 -7.84 10.36
CA ARG A 20 1.05 -6.69 10.98
C ARG A 20 1.99 -5.48 10.94
N GLY A 21 1.44 -4.28 10.78
CA GLY A 21 2.22 -3.03 10.90
C GLY A 21 3.24 -2.80 9.79
N SER A 22 3.21 -3.58 8.70
CA SER A 22 4.22 -3.49 7.64
C SER A 22 4.00 -2.33 6.66
N GLY A 23 2.91 -1.55 6.79
CA GLY A 23 2.54 -0.51 5.83
C GLY A 23 1.82 -1.01 4.57
N LEU A 24 1.54 -2.32 4.46
CA LEU A 24 0.91 -2.93 3.27
C LEU A 24 -0.63 -3.02 3.32
N GLY A 25 -1.28 -2.42 4.31
CA GLY A 25 -2.76 -2.45 4.43
C GLY A 25 -3.36 -3.84 4.67
N GLY A 26 -2.56 -4.82 5.13
CA GLY A 26 -3.00 -6.22 5.22
C GLY A 26 -4.22 -6.46 6.11
N GLY A 27 -4.35 -5.73 7.23
CA GLY A 27 -5.53 -5.82 8.10
C GLY A 27 -6.80 -5.28 7.45
N SER A 28 -6.69 -4.12 6.79
CA SER A 28 -7.79 -3.50 6.05
C SER A 28 -8.25 -4.37 4.88
N SER A 29 -7.29 -4.97 4.17
CA SER A 29 -7.57 -5.97 3.13
C SER A 29 -8.32 -7.18 3.69
N ASN A 30 -7.91 -7.72 4.84
CA ASN A 30 -8.61 -8.84 5.47
C ASN A 30 -10.07 -8.49 5.81
N ALA A 31 -10.31 -7.32 6.41
CA ALA A 31 -11.67 -6.87 6.71
C ALA A 31 -12.53 -6.74 5.44
N ALA A 32 -12.01 -6.08 4.41
CA ALA A 32 -12.71 -5.92 3.14
C ALA A 32 -13.01 -7.27 2.45
N SER A 33 -12.04 -8.19 2.43
CA SER A 33 -12.22 -9.53 1.86
C SER A 33 -13.31 -10.32 2.60
N ILE A 34 -13.32 -10.28 3.94
CA ILE A 34 -14.36 -10.93 4.74
C ILE A 34 -15.73 -10.30 4.44
N MET A 35 -15.83 -8.97 4.37
CA MET A 35 -17.08 -8.28 4.05
C MET A 35 -17.61 -8.63 2.65
N LYS A 36 -16.73 -8.72 1.65
CA LYS A 36 -17.09 -9.16 0.29
C LYS A 36 -17.53 -10.63 0.28
N GLY A 37 -16.81 -11.50 0.98
CA GLY A 37 -17.16 -12.91 1.13
C GLY A 37 -18.51 -13.13 1.82
N ILE A 38 -18.81 -12.38 2.88
CA ILE A 38 -20.12 -12.43 3.55
C ILE A 38 -21.24 -11.94 2.62
N ARG A 39 -21.01 -10.85 1.87
CA ARG A 39 -21.97 -10.36 0.87
C ARG A 39 -22.31 -11.45 -0.13
N GLU A 40 -21.29 -12.13 -0.66
CA GLU A 40 -21.44 -13.19 -1.65
C GLU A 40 -22.10 -14.45 -1.06
N LEU A 41 -21.60 -14.93 0.09
CA LEU A 41 -22.08 -16.14 0.76
C LEU A 41 -23.58 -16.09 1.09
N TYR A 42 -24.08 -14.93 1.49
CA TYR A 42 -25.50 -14.72 1.80
C TYR A 42 -26.29 -14.07 0.66
N SER A 43 -25.70 -13.90 -0.53
CA SER A 43 -26.34 -13.24 -1.68
C SER A 43 -26.99 -11.89 -1.33
N LEU A 44 -26.30 -11.10 -0.49
CA LEU A 44 -26.84 -9.83 -0.01
C LEU A 44 -26.87 -8.82 -1.16
N ASN A 45 -28.07 -8.29 -1.44
CA ASN A 45 -28.25 -7.22 -2.42
C ASN A 45 -27.81 -5.86 -1.85
N ILE A 46 -26.51 -5.67 -1.71
CA ILE A 46 -25.89 -4.43 -1.24
C ILE A 46 -24.90 -3.90 -2.26
N SER A 47 -24.99 -2.61 -2.56
CA SER A 47 -24.08 -1.93 -3.47
C SER A 47 -22.66 -1.85 -2.87
N ASP A 48 -21.65 -1.71 -3.72
CA ASP A 48 -20.28 -1.44 -3.27
C ASP A 48 -20.22 -0.19 -2.39
N LYS A 49 -20.99 0.86 -2.71
CA LYS A 49 -21.06 2.07 -1.90
C LYS A 49 -21.57 1.80 -0.48
N ALA A 50 -22.66 1.03 -0.35
CA ALA A 50 -23.16 0.67 0.97
C ALA A 50 -22.16 -0.21 1.75
N LEU A 51 -21.38 -1.05 1.05
CA LEU A 51 -20.34 -1.87 1.63
C LEU A 51 -19.13 -1.02 2.10
N GLU A 52 -18.73 -0.03 1.30
CA GLU A 52 -17.71 0.98 1.64
C GLU A 52 -18.10 1.79 2.87
N ASP A 53 -19.36 2.23 2.96
CA ASP A 53 -19.86 3.01 4.10
C ASP A 53 -19.87 2.18 5.40
N MET A 54 -20.02 0.86 5.30
CA MET A 54 -19.86 -0.04 6.45
C MET A 54 -18.38 -0.31 6.74
N ALA A 55 -17.55 -0.42 5.70
CA ALA A 55 -16.12 -0.68 5.80
C ALA A 55 -15.38 0.47 6.49
N SER A 56 -15.76 1.72 6.23
CA SER A 56 -15.17 2.91 6.85
C SER A 56 -15.32 2.95 8.37
N GLN A 57 -16.33 2.26 8.92
CA GLN A 57 -16.52 2.11 10.37
C GLN A 57 -15.51 1.15 11.01
N ILE A 58 -14.86 0.30 10.21
CA ILE A 58 -13.85 -0.65 10.68
C ILE A 58 -12.45 -0.02 10.58
N GLY A 59 -12.18 0.74 9.53
CA GLY A 59 -10.92 1.47 9.36
C GLY A 59 -10.92 2.32 8.09
N ALA A 60 -10.10 3.37 8.09
CA ALA A 60 -10.04 4.36 7.01
C ALA A 60 -9.63 3.74 5.66
N ASP A 61 -8.74 2.74 5.66
CA ASP A 61 -8.25 2.09 4.43
C ASP A 61 -9.11 0.90 3.98
N VAL A 62 -10.10 0.47 4.78
CA VAL A 62 -10.93 -0.71 4.41
C VAL A 62 -11.75 -0.46 3.14
N PRO A 63 -12.38 0.73 2.94
CA PRO A 63 -13.09 1.06 1.70
C PRO A 63 -12.25 0.90 0.43
N PHE A 64 -10.94 1.20 0.49
CA PHE A 64 -10.02 1.06 -0.65
C PHE A 64 -10.05 -0.36 -1.24
N PHE A 65 -10.10 -1.38 -0.37
CA PHE A 65 -10.08 -2.79 -0.78
C PHE A 65 -11.44 -3.33 -1.23
N ILE A 66 -12.54 -2.57 -1.10
CA ILE A 66 -13.86 -3.01 -1.56
C ILE A 66 -13.90 -3.08 -3.09
N ARG A 67 -13.61 -1.95 -3.75
CA ARG A 67 -13.50 -1.86 -5.21
C ARG A 67 -12.18 -2.44 -5.72
N GLY A 68 -11.09 -2.25 -4.97
CA GLY A 68 -9.74 -2.59 -5.45
C GLY A 68 -9.31 -1.65 -6.59
N SER A 69 -8.38 -2.12 -7.43
CA SER A 69 -7.70 -1.33 -8.47
C SER A 69 -6.88 -0.15 -7.93
N ILE A 70 -6.21 0.58 -8.83
CA ILE A 70 -5.44 1.78 -8.48
C ILE A 70 -6.42 2.93 -8.25
N GLN A 71 -6.30 3.63 -7.13
CA GLN A 71 -7.17 4.73 -6.77
C GLN A 71 -6.34 5.85 -6.14
N LEU A 72 -6.71 7.10 -6.42
CA LEU A 72 -6.23 8.27 -5.69
C LEU A 72 -6.99 8.36 -4.37
N GLY A 73 -6.27 8.30 -3.26
CA GLY A 73 -6.80 8.54 -1.92
C GLY A 73 -6.52 9.97 -1.47
N GLU A 74 -7.57 10.68 -1.07
CA GLU A 74 -7.49 12.04 -0.53
C GLU A 74 -8.17 12.12 0.84
N GLY A 75 -8.02 13.26 1.52
CA GLY A 75 -8.57 13.46 2.86
C GLY A 75 -7.78 12.67 3.88
N ILE A 76 -8.45 11.79 4.61
CA ILE A 76 -7.80 10.82 5.52
C ILE A 76 -7.68 9.43 4.88
N GLY A 77 -7.79 9.34 3.54
CA GLY A 77 -7.94 8.09 2.79
C GLY A 77 -9.40 7.71 2.53
N ASP A 78 -10.35 8.56 2.91
CA ASP A 78 -11.79 8.32 2.80
C ASP A 78 -12.38 8.74 1.45
N ARG A 79 -11.70 9.64 0.72
CA ARG A 79 -12.09 10.08 -0.62
C ARG A 79 -11.28 9.32 -1.65
N LEU A 80 -11.92 8.37 -2.31
CA LEU A 80 -11.27 7.46 -3.26
C LEU A 80 -11.76 7.73 -4.68
N THR A 81 -10.84 8.08 -5.57
CA THR A 81 -11.11 8.29 -7.00
C THR A 81 -10.37 7.23 -7.82
N PRO A 82 -11.07 6.31 -8.51
CA PRO A 82 -10.43 5.29 -9.33
C PRO A 82 -9.56 5.91 -10.43
N LEU A 83 -8.35 5.38 -10.59
CA LEU A 83 -7.41 5.78 -11.64
C LEU A 83 -7.29 4.63 -12.66
N LYS A 84 -7.62 4.91 -13.93
CA LYS A 84 -7.48 3.96 -15.04
C LYS A 84 -6.07 3.99 -15.61
N ILE A 85 -5.10 3.78 -14.73
CA ILE A 85 -3.67 3.79 -15.03
C ILE A 85 -3.09 2.40 -14.78
N ASN A 86 -2.03 2.06 -15.50
CA ASN A 86 -1.19 0.92 -15.19
C ASN A 86 0.23 1.39 -14.92
N ILE A 87 0.92 0.81 -13.94
CA ILE A 87 2.33 1.07 -13.68
C ILE A 87 3.12 -0.09 -14.27
N SER A 88 4.00 0.20 -15.23
CA SER A 88 4.84 -0.83 -15.83
C SER A 88 5.88 -1.35 -14.83
N GLY A 89 6.09 -2.66 -14.78
CA GLY A 89 7.18 -3.29 -14.04
C GLY A 89 6.71 -4.25 -12.95
N LYS A 90 7.68 -4.94 -12.35
CA LYS A 90 7.47 -5.89 -11.26
C LYS A 90 7.96 -5.30 -9.95
N TYR A 91 7.26 -5.62 -8.87
CA TYR A 91 7.54 -5.06 -7.55
C TYR A 91 8.32 -6.09 -6.73
N LEU A 92 9.47 -5.68 -6.19
CA LEU A 92 10.11 -6.37 -5.09
C LEU A 92 9.73 -5.69 -3.79
N ILE A 93 9.01 -6.40 -2.94
CA ILE A 93 8.58 -5.95 -1.62
C ILE A 93 9.58 -6.50 -0.61
N ILE A 94 10.16 -5.62 0.22
CA ILE A 94 11.12 -5.94 1.27
C ILE A 94 10.52 -5.52 2.60
N ILE A 95 10.35 -6.48 3.50
CA ILE A 95 9.77 -6.26 4.82
C ILE A 95 10.88 -6.45 5.86
N PRO A 96 11.47 -5.36 6.38
CA PRO A 96 12.41 -5.42 7.49
C PRO A 96 11.70 -5.83 8.78
N ASP A 97 12.47 -6.30 9.76
CA ASP A 97 11.94 -6.64 11.09
C ASP A 97 11.57 -5.40 11.92
N ALA A 98 11.95 -4.20 11.47
CA ALA A 98 11.59 -2.96 12.12
C ALA A 98 10.06 -2.77 12.12
N GLU A 99 9.48 -2.49 13.30
CA GLU A 99 8.08 -2.07 13.42
C GLU A 99 8.04 -0.55 13.66
N ILE A 100 7.40 0.18 12.75
CA ILE A 100 7.22 1.63 12.87
C ILE A 100 5.82 1.89 13.40
N ASP A 101 5.71 2.50 14.59
CA ASP A 101 4.43 2.96 15.11
C ASP A 101 3.88 4.08 14.22
N THR A 102 2.79 3.80 13.53
CA THR A 102 2.08 4.75 12.69
C THR A 102 1.72 6.02 13.48
N SER A 103 1.26 5.90 14.72
CA SER A 103 0.90 7.04 15.57
C SER A 103 2.10 7.96 15.82
N TRP A 104 3.26 7.36 16.06
CA TRP A 104 4.51 8.10 16.20
C TRP A 104 4.87 8.81 14.89
N ALA A 105 4.82 8.12 13.75
CA ALA A 105 5.15 8.69 12.44
C ALA A 105 4.26 9.91 12.13
N TYR A 106 2.94 9.79 12.31
CA TYR A 106 2.02 10.91 12.14
C TYR A 106 2.27 12.05 13.14
N SER A 107 2.60 11.74 14.40
CA SER A 107 2.90 12.77 15.39
C SER A 107 4.14 13.60 15.04
N LYS A 108 5.16 12.95 14.45
CA LYS A 108 6.39 13.61 14.01
C LYS A 108 6.15 14.41 12.74
N PHE A 109 5.44 13.85 11.76
CA PHE A 109 5.10 14.54 10.52
C PHE A 109 4.30 15.83 10.77
N LYS A 110 3.34 15.81 11.69
CA LYS A 110 2.55 17.00 12.05
C LYS A 110 3.40 18.16 12.59
N ASN A 111 4.56 17.87 13.17
CA ASN A 111 5.48 18.89 13.67
C ASN A 111 6.43 19.41 12.59
N ASP A 112 6.48 18.77 11.42
CA ASP A 112 7.40 19.06 10.31
C ASP A 112 6.68 19.72 9.10
N LEU A 113 5.44 20.17 9.31
CA LEU A 113 4.55 20.81 8.31
C LEU A 113 5.03 22.19 7.81
N ASP A 114 6.30 22.54 8.02
CA ASP A 114 6.93 23.77 7.48
C ASP A 114 7.51 23.56 6.07
N SER A 115 7.43 22.36 5.51
CA SER A 115 7.90 22.08 4.15
C SER A 115 6.82 22.36 3.11
N SER A 116 7.17 23.22 2.15
CA SER A 116 6.40 23.52 0.95
C SER A 116 6.25 22.26 0.08
N ILE A 117 5.24 21.43 0.38
CA ILE A 117 4.89 20.27 -0.43
C ILE A 117 4.42 20.80 -1.79
N LEU A 118 5.26 20.67 -2.81
CA LEU A 118 4.83 20.90 -4.18
C LEU A 118 3.71 19.89 -4.47
N PRO A 119 2.50 20.34 -4.84
CA PRO A 119 1.43 19.41 -5.14
C PRO A 119 1.88 18.57 -6.34
N ILE A 120 2.17 17.30 -6.11
CA ILE A 120 2.33 16.33 -7.19
C ILE A 120 1.03 16.41 -7.98
N ASN A 121 1.13 16.83 -9.24
CA ASN A 121 -0.03 16.99 -10.08
C ASN A 121 -0.50 15.60 -10.53
N PHE A 122 -1.18 14.87 -9.65
CA PHE A 122 -1.80 13.58 -9.96
C PHE A 122 -2.80 13.69 -11.12
N ALA A 123 -3.34 14.88 -11.41
CA ALA A 123 -4.18 15.12 -12.58
C ALA A 123 -3.42 15.07 -13.91
N SER A 124 -2.09 15.18 -13.90
CA SER A 124 -1.27 14.90 -15.10
C SER A 124 -1.23 13.40 -15.43
N LEU A 125 -1.38 12.54 -14.42
CA LEU A 125 -1.37 11.08 -14.56
C LEU A 125 -2.70 10.54 -15.07
N SER A 126 -3.81 11.22 -14.81
CA SER A 126 -5.15 10.77 -15.25
C SER A 126 -5.33 10.77 -16.77
N ASN A 127 -4.46 11.47 -17.51
CA ASN A 127 -4.48 11.49 -18.98
C ASN A 127 -3.69 10.33 -19.61
N GLU A 128 -2.94 9.56 -18.82
CA GLU A 128 -2.08 8.49 -19.32
C GLU A 128 -2.64 7.12 -18.95
N LYS A 129 -2.67 6.19 -19.91
CA LYS A 129 -3.12 4.81 -19.63
C LYS A 129 -2.04 3.97 -18.94
N THR A 130 -0.77 4.28 -19.21
CA THR A 130 0.37 3.56 -18.64
C THR A 130 1.41 4.58 -18.19
N ILE A 131 1.83 4.50 -16.93
CA ILE A 131 2.86 5.34 -16.34
C ILE A 131 4.16 4.54 -16.33
N GLY A 132 5.17 5.04 -17.04
CA GLY A 132 6.54 4.51 -16.98
C GLY A 132 7.24 4.92 -15.68
N LEU A 133 8.26 4.15 -15.30
CA LEU A 133 9.03 4.41 -14.06
C LEU A 133 9.71 5.79 -14.06
N ASP A 134 10.03 6.33 -15.23
CA ASP A 134 10.60 7.67 -15.41
C ASP A 134 9.70 8.79 -14.90
N LYS A 135 8.38 8.56 -14.83
CA LYS A 135 7.39 9.51 -14.29
C LYS A 135 7.14 9.30 -12.80
N LEU A 136 7.46 8.11 -12.28
CA LEU A 136 7.35 7.83 -10.85
C LEU A 136 8.41 8.56 -10.02
N LYS A 137 9.49 9.06 -10.62
CA LYS A 137 10.52 9.84 -9.92
C LYS A 137 10.00 11.11 -9.23
N PHE A 138 8.81 11.58 -9.60
CA PHE A 138 8.15 12.72 -8.97
C PHE A 138 7.25 12.32 -7.81
N PHE A 139 7.13 11.03 -7.53
CA PHE A 139 6.40 10.51 -6.39
C PHE A 139 7.34 10.36 -5.22
N GLU A 140 6.91 10.90 -4.10
CA GLU A 140 7.63 10.82 -2.85
C GLU A 140 6.66 10.37 -1.76
N ASN A 141 7.22 9.75 -0.73
CA ASN A 141 6.50 9.43 0.47
C ASN A 141 6.98 10.37 1.56
N ASP A 142 6.10 11.29 1.97
CA ASP A 142 6.40 12.33 2.95
C ASP A 142 6.95 11.77 4.28
N PHE A 143 6.56 10.55 4.66
CA PHE A 143 7.08 9.90 5.87
C PHE A 143 8.56 9.57 5.79
N GLU A 144 9.15 9.44 4.61
CA GLU A 144 10.58 9.12 4.47
C GLU A 144 11.47 10.18 5.13
N SER A 145 11.06 11.45 5.10
CA SER A 145 11.78 12.57 5.74
C SER A 145 11.99 12.36 7.24
N ILE A 146 11.03 11.74 7.93
CA ILE A 146 11.08 11.46 9.37
C ILE A 146 11.53 10.02 9.68
N VAL A 147 11.18 9.07 8.82
CA VAL A 147 11.43 7.64 9.03
C VAL A 147 12.89 7.33 8.77
N VAL A 148 13.50 7.84 7.69
CA VAL A 148 14.88 7.50 7.33
C VAL A 148 15.90 7.96 8.38
N PRO A 149 15.83 9.19 8.93
CA PRO A 149 16.74 9.60 10.01
C PRO A 149 16.59 8.76 11.29
N THR A 150 15.36 8.33 11.60
CA THR A 150 15.07 7.54 12.80
C THR A 150 15.42 6.06 12.62
N TYR A 151 15.17 5.52 11.42
CA TYR A 151 15.41 4.13 11.04
C TYR A 151 16.31 4.08 9.78
N PRO A 152 17.63 4.29 9.92
CA PRO A 152 18.55 4.39 8.78
C PRO A 152 18.61 3.14 7.90
N GLU A 153 18.21 1.98 8.44
CA GLU A 153 18.05 0.74 7.68
C GLU A 153 17.09 0.90 6.49
N ILE A 154 15.99 1.64 6.67
CA ILE A 154 15.01 1.92 5.62
C ILE A 154 15.65 2.68 4.46
N GLY A 155 16.45 3.72 4.76
CA GLY A 155 17.20 4.47 3.76
C GLY A 155 18.20 3.58 3.01
N LYS A 156 18.95 2.75 3.74
CA LYS A 156 19.93 1.81 3.15
C LYS A 156 19.26 0.80 2.21
N ILE A 157 18.08 0.28 2.55
CA ILE A 157 17.33 -0.64 1.69
C ILE A 157 16.91 0.07 0.40
N LYS A 158 16.38 1.30 0.50
CA LYS A 158 15.98 2.11 -0.66
C LYS A 158 17.16 2.43 -1.58
N GLU A 159 18.30 2.85 -1.02
CA GLU A 159 19.53 3.09 -1.78
C GLU A 159 20.04 1.82 -2.47
N ALA A 160 20.04 0.69 -1.77
CA ALA A 160 20.47 -0.59 -2.32
C ALA A 160 19.54 -1.06 -3.45
N LEU A 161 18.22 -0.87 -3.34
CA LEU A 161 17.28 -1.16 -4.43
C LEU A 161 17.64 -0.39 -5.71
N HIS A 162 17.92 0.91 -5.61
CA HIS A 162 18.36 1.71 -6.75
C HIS A 162 19.71 1.23 -7.31
N ALA A 163 20.69 0.95 -6.45
CA ALA A 163 21.99 0.42 -6.87
C ALA A 163 21.89 -0.95 -7.56
N LEU A 164 20.83 -1.70 -7.28
CA LEU A 164 20.54 -3.01 -7.87
C LEU A 164 19.66 -2.94 -9.13
N GLY A 165 19.28 -1.75 -9.58
CA GLY A 165 18.57 -1.53 -10.85
C GLY A 165 17.09 -1.22 -10.73
N ALA A 166 16.57 -0.92 -9.53
CA ALA A 166 15.19 -0.46 -9.38
C ALA A 166 15.02 0.92 -10.06
N GLY A 167 14.08 1.01 -11.00
CA GLY A 167 13.74 2.29 -11.65
C GLY A 167 12.97 3.23 -10.73
N PHE A 168 12.35 2.69 -9.69
CA PHE A 168 11.73 3.45 -8.60
C PHE A 168 11.83 2.64 -7.30
N ALA A 169 12.04 3.31 -6.16
CA ALA A 169 11.98 2.69 -4.85
C ALA A 169 11.43 3.67 -3.81
N SER A 170 10.57 3.19 -2.91
CA SER A 170 10.00 4.02 -1.84
C SER A 170 9.50 3.19 -0.66
N LEU A 171 9.32 3.87 0.48
CA LEU A 171 8.58 3.37 1.63
C LEU A 171 7.09 3.16 1.28
N SER A 172 6.49 2.09 1.80
CA SER A 172 5.05 1.84 1.68
C SER A 172 4.31 2.34 2.93
N GLY A 173 3.38 3.29 2.77
CA GLY A 173 2.66 3.93 3.89
C GLY A 173 3.63 4.59 4.87
N SER A 174 3.39 4.45 6.17
CA SER A 174 4.35 4.89 7.21
C SER A 174 5.54 3.93 7.40
N GLY A 175 5.64 2.88 6.58
CA GLY A 175 6.62 1.81 6.72
C GLY A 175 6.18 0.67 7.64
N SER A 176 7.07 -0.30 7.90
CA SER A 176 8.49 -0.33 7.52
C SER A 176 8.80 -0.89 6.13
N THR A 177 7.81 -1.41 5.40
CA THR A 177 8.06 -2.04 4.10
C THR A 177 8.64 -1.04 3.11
N VAL A 178 9.72 -1.43 2.43
CA VAL A 178 10.27 -0.73 1.28
C VAL A 178 10.00 -1.56 0.04
N PHE A 179 9.65 -0.93 -1.07
CA PHE A 179 9.49 -1.63 -2.35
C PHE A 179 10.33 -0.98 -3.43
N GLY A 180 10.76 -1.79 -4.39
CA GLY A 180 11.38 -1.34 -5.63
C GLY A 180 10.64 -1.87 -6.85
N ILE A 181 10.59 -1.08 -7.92
CA ILE A 181 9.95 -1.46 -9.20
C ILE A 181 11.02 -1.65 -10.27
N PHE A 182 10.97 -2.78 -10.95
CA PHE A 182 11.96 -3.22 -11.94
C PHE A 182 11.30 -3.43 -13.30
N ASN A 183 11.99 -3.05 -14.38
CA ASN A 183 11.55 -3.27 -15.75
C ASN A 183 12.09 -4.57 -16.36
N ASP A 184 13.09 -5.19 -15.73
CA ASP A 184 13.74 -6.40 -16.20
C ASP A 184 13.93 -7.42 -15.07
N ASP A 185 13.83 -8.71 -15.44
CA ASP A 185 13.93 -9.82 -14.49
C ASP A 185 15.35 -10.02 -13.97
N VAL A 186 16.38 -9.64 -14.73
CA VAL A 186 17.79 -9.79 -14.33
C VAL A 186 18.10 -8.93 -13.10
N SER A 187 17.70 -7.66 -13.13
CA SER A 187 17.89 -6.72 -12.01
C SER A 187 17.01 -7.11 -10.82
N LEU A 188 15.77 -7.53 -11.08
CA LEU A 188 14.86 -8.02 -10.04
C LEU A 188 15.43 -9.23 -9.30
N ASP A 189 15.90 -10.25 -10.03
CA ASP A 189 16.45 -11.49 -9.45
C ASP A 189 17.74 -11.22 -8.68
N LYS A 190 18.57 -10.31 -9.18
CA LYS A 190 19.77 -9.84 -8.47
C LYS A 190 19.38 -9.18 -7.14
N ALA A 191 18.37 -8.31 -7.15
CA ALA A 191 17.89 -7.65 -5.94
C ALA A 191 17.26 -8.65 -4.96
N LEU A 192 16.42 -9.57 -5.44
CA LEU A 192 15.84 -10.63 -4.62
C LEU A 192 16.92 -11.47 -3.94
N SER A 193 17.95 -11.88 -4.68
CA SER A 193 19.08 -12.65 -4.14
C SER A 193 19.86 -11.88 -3.08
N TYR A 194 19.95 -10.56 -3.21
CA TYR A 194 20.62 -9.70 -2.24
C TYR A 194 19.83 -9.54 -0.93
N PHE A 195 18.50 -9.42 -1.01
CA PHE A 195 17.65 -9.10 0.14
C PHE A 195 17.04 -10.32 0.84
N SER A 196 16.67 -11.37 0.11
CA SER A 196 15.99 -12.56 0.67
C SER A 196 16.76 -13.31 1.77
N PRO A 197 18.11 -13.27 1.85
CA PRO A 197 18.82 -13.84 3.00
C PRO A 197 18.68 -13.04 4.30
N LYS A 198 18.26 -11.77 4.22
CA LYS A 198 18.24 -10.83 5.36
C LYS A 198 16.83 -10.42 5.77
N TYR A 199 15.90 -10.38 4.82
CA TYR A 199 14.56 -9.86 5.03
C TYR A 199 13.52 -10.77 4.42
N LYS A 200 12.28 -10.63 4.90
CA LYS A 200 11.14 -11.24 4.23
C LYS A 200 10.87 -10.48 2.93
N THR A 201 10.88 -11.20 1.81
CA THR A 201 10.70 -10.61 0.48
C THR A 201 9.55 -11.24 -0.29
N PHE A 202 8.86 -10.45 -1.11
CA PHE A 202 7.85 -10.93 -2.05
C PHE A 202 8.02 -10.27 -3.41
N ILE A 203 7.83 -11.03 -4.49
CA ILE A 203 7.61 -10.45 -5.82
C ILE A 203 6.11 -10.26 -6.02
N ALA A 204 5.69 -9.07 -6.42
CA ALA A 204 4.31 -8.76 -6.73
C ALA A 204 4.17 -8.21 -8.15
N ASN A 205 3.11 -8.63 -8.83
CA ASN A 205 2.68 -8.13 -10.14
C ASN A 205 1.27 -7.58 -9.94
N PRO A 206 1.10 -6.25 -9.78
CA PRO A 206 -0.22 -5.65 -9.63
C PRO A 206 -1.11 -6.02 -10.83
N LEU A 207 -2.36 -6.35 -10.55
CA LEU A 207 -3.38 -6.74 -11.54
C LEU A 207 -4.08 -5.53 -12.13
#